data_AF-A0A968Q6F0-F1
#
_entry.id   AF-A0A968Q6F0-F1
#
_cell.length_a   1.000
_cell.length_b   1.000
_cell.length_c   1.000
_cell.angle_alpha   90.00
_cell.angle_beta   90.00
_cell.angle_gamma   90.00
#
_symmetry.space_group_name_H-M   'P 1'
#
loop_
_entity.id
_entity.type
_entity.pdbx_description
1 polymer ?
#
loop_
_entity_poly.entity_id
_entity_poly.type
_entity_poly.pdbx_seq_one_letter_code
_entity_poly.pdbx_strand_id
1 'polypeptide(L)'
;MLLAPEFAEVLGLPALTGADVGDARVDATTADDEVSGLFLDLRDITGDVATSFIVNREAASRNFVSFYRVTDTDGGIDTTGDGVGDLLPGDAGYADAAIEARLDDLALTTPNRIQSVFDLTLPGGDLYAPLLIADGTPDGFDPGRIFFAFPAANPNGFENIRFRDGVIEFEDIAGGGDQDFNDIVLQVATTV
;
A
#
# COMPACT_ATOMS: atom_id res chain seq x y z
N MET A 1 -26.72 27.35 -39.52
CA MET A 1 -27.22 28.28 -38.48
C MET A 1 -28.70 28.00 -38.33
N LEU A 2 -29.05 27.12 -37.38
CA LEU A 2 -30.35 26.49 -37.25
C LEU A 2 -31.08 27.13 -36.05
N LEU A 3 -32.25 27.69 -36.32
CA LEU A 3 -33.47 27.88 -35.50
C LEU A 3 -33.35 28.21 -34.00
N ALA A 4 -34.02 29.30 -33.61
CA ALA A 4 -34.70 29.45 -32.32
C ALA A 4 -36.22 29.25 -32.55
N PRO A 5 -37.12 29.36 -31.56
CA PRO A 5 -37.19 28.81 -30.19
C PRO A 5 -38.52 28.04 -29.97
N GLU A 6 -38.82 27.70 -28.69
CA GLU A 6 -40.16 27.69 -28.05
C GLU A 6 -40.87 26.35 -27.68
N PHE A 7 -41.47 26.43 -26.48
CA PHE A 7 -42.66 25.76 -25.90
C PHE A 7 -42.55 24.52 -24.99
N ALA A 8 -42.99 24.77 -23.75
CA ALA A 8 -43.46 23.87 -22.67
C ALA A 8 -44.60 22.93 -23.16
N GLU A 9 -45.02 21.85 -22.48
CA GLU A 9 -45.49 21.75 -21.10
C GLU A 9 -45.97 20.28 -20.82
N VAL A 10 -46.29 19.97 -19.56
CA VAL A 10 -47.27 18.97 -19.05
C VAL A 10 -46.76 17.64 -18.43
N LEU A 11 -46.68 17.70 -17.09
CA LEU A 11 -47.29 16.84 -16.06
C LEU A 11 -47.41 15.32 -16.31
N GLY A 12 -46.71 14.54 -15.47
CA GLY A 12 -46.98 13.09 -15.34
C GLY A 12 -46.21 12.36 -14.23
N LEU A 13 -45.80 13.02 -13.14
CA LEU A 13 -45.16 12.32 -12.01
C LEU A 13 -46.23 11.82 -11.01
N PRO A 14 -46.37 10.51 -10.79
CA PRO A 14 -46.99 10.02 -9.56
C PRO A 14 -45.99 10.20 -8.41
N ALA A 15 -46.50 10.62 -7.26
CA ALA A 15 -45.75 10.64 -6.00
C ALA A 15 -45.31 9.21 -5.65
N LEU A 16 -44.00 8.98 -5.54
CA LEU A 16 -43.47 7.77 -4.91
C LEU A 16 -43.24 8.07 -3.44
N THR A 17 -44.25 7.77 -2.64
CA THR A 17 -44.13 7.59 -1.19
C THR A 17 -43.67 6.16 -0.91
N GLY A 18 -42.50 6.01 -0.30
CA GLY A 18 -42.17 4.88 0.59
C GLY A 18 -41.41 3.68 -0.02
N ALA A 19 -40.38 3.25 0.73
CA ALA A 19 -39.40 2.16 0.51
C ALA A 19 -38.27 2.54 -0.47
N ASP A 20 -36.99 2.25 -0.25
CA ASP A 20 -36.30 1.30 0.61
C ASP A 20 -34.82 1.72 0.69
N VAL A 21 -34.09 1.15 1.64
CA VAL A 21 -32.68 1.39 2.00
C VAL A 21 -31.67 1.25 0.86
N GLY A 22 -30.56 2.00 0.98
CA GLY A 22 -29.27 1.63 0.39
C GLY A 22 -28.87 2.46 -0.83
N ASP A 23 -28.14 3.55 -0.60
CA ASP A 23 -26.82 3.78 -1.19
C ASP A 23 -26.29 5.13 -0.66
N ALA A 24 -25.70 5.08 0.53
CA ALA A 24 -24.78 6.12 0.96
C ALA A 24 -23.38 5.52 0.91
N ARG A 25 -22.91 5.14 -0.29
CA ARG A 25 -21.47 5.20 -0.56
C ARG A 25 -21.10 6.66 -0.57
N VAL A 26 -20.71 7.12 0.61
CA VAL A 26 -20.09 8.41 0.83
C VAL A 26 -18.86 8.43 -0.06
N ASP A 27 -18.94 9.24 -1.10
CA ASP A 27 -17.82 9.68 -1.93
C ASP A 27 -16.83 10.37 -0.98
N ALA A 28 -15.82 9.62 -0.53
CA ALA A 28 -14.78 10.12 0.34
C ALA A 28 -13.83 10.98 -0.51
N THR A 29 -13.75 12.24 -0.11
CA THR A 29 -13.25 13.35 -0.90
C THR A 29 -11.74 13.47 -0.83
N THR A 30 -11.08 13.31 -1.96
CA THR A 30 -9.92 14.08 -2.46
C THR A 30 -9.23 15.02 -1.45
N ALA A 31 -8.28 14.48 -0.66
CA ALA A 31 -7.18 15.19 -0.01
C ALA A 31 -6.25 14.26 0.81
N ASP A 32 -6.71 13.05 1.16
CA ASP A 32 -5.96 12.00 1.89
C ASP A 32 -5.31 10.95 0.96
N ASP A 33 -5.53 11.04 -0.35
CA ASP A 33 -5.28 9.96 -1.31
C ASP A 33 -3.79 9.65 -1.55
N GLU A 34 -2.87 10.60 -1.32
CA GLU A 34 -1.43 10.36 -1.51
C GLU A 34 -0.85 9.48 -0.40
N VAL A 35 -1.39 9.57 0.82
CA VAL A 35 -1.00 8.69 1.94
C VAL A 35 -1.80 7.38 1.87
N SER A 36 -3.06 7.41 1.42
CA SER A 36 -3.91 6.20 1.38
C SER A 36 -3.39 5.09 0.45
N GLY A 37 -2.62 5.40 -0.58
CA GLY A 37 -2.17 4.40 -1.56
C GLY A 37 -0.93 3.60 -1.18
N LEU A 38 -0.09 4.16 -0.29
CA LEU A 38 1.16 3.55 0.14
C LEU A 38 0.93 2.44 1.16
N PHE A 39 -0.06 2.63 2.03
CA PHE A 39 -0.39 1.69 3.09
C PHE A 39 -1.47 0.70 2.65
N LEU A 40 -1.34 -0.53 3.14
CA LEU A 40 -2.46 -1.47 3.18
C LEU A 40 -3.24 -1.20 4.48
N ASP A 41 -4.26 -0.35 4.40
CA ASP A 41 -5.09 0.01 5.54
C ASP A 41 -6.28 -0.95 5.69
N LEU A 42 -6.20 -1.84 6.68
CA LEU A 42 -7.26 -2.79 7.01
C LEU A 42 -7.89 -2.51 8.37
N ARG A 43 -7.60 -1.37 9.00
CA ARG A 43 -7.99 -1.07 10.40
C ARG A 43 -9.50 -1.16 10.64
N ASP A 44 -10.28 -0.75 9.65
CA ASP A 44 -11.75 -0.72 9.75
C ASP A 44 -12.43 -2.03 9.31
N ILE A 45 -11.66 -3.07 8.99
CA ILE A 45 -12.18 -4.36 8.54
C ILE A 45 -11.98 -5.42 9.62
N THR A 46 -13.07 -6.06 10.05
CA THR A 46 -12.99 -7.17 11.02
C THR A 46 -12.86 -8.52 10.32
N GLY A 47 -11.96 -9.37 10.81
CA GLY A 47 -11.76 -10.72 10.29
C GLY A 47 -10.83 -10.75 9.07
N ASP A 48 -11.00 -11.77 8.25
CA ASP A 48 -10.12 -12.10 7.13
C ASP A 48 -10.48 -11.30 5.87
N VAL A 49 -9.50 -10.70 5.21
CA VAL A 49 -9.63 -9.87 4.00
C VAL A 49 -8.93 -10.52 2.80
N ALA A 50 -9.69 -10.82 1.75
CA ALA A 50 -9.11 -11.33 0.51
C ALA A 50 -8.34 -10.20 -0.19
N THR A 51 -7.06 -10.41 -0.46
CA THR A 51 -6.16 -9.41 -1.02
C THR A 51 -5.38 -10.00 -2.19
N SER A 52 -5.34 -9.28 -3.31
CA SER A 52 -4.60 -9.63 -4.51
C SER A 52 -3.47 -8.64 -4.74
N PHE A 53 -2.29 -9.16 -5.06
CA PHE A 53 -1.09 -8.40 -5.35
C PHE A 53 -0.61 -8.72 -6.77
N ILE A 54 -0.46 -7.71 -7.62
CA ILE A 54 0.17 -7.84 -8.93
C ILE A 54 1.55 -7.22 -8.86
N VAL A 55 2.58 -8.04 -9.10
CA VAL A 55 3.99 -7.67 -8.93
C VAL A 55 4.69 -7.72 -10.27
N ASN A 56 5.29 -6.61 -10.68
CA ASN A 56 6.20 -6.51 -11.81
C ASN A 56 7.60 -6.17 -11.30
N ARG A 57 8.63 -6.64 -12.01
CA ARG A 57 10.03 -6.43 -11.60
C ARG A 57 10.92 -6.20 -12.82
N GLU A 58 11.64 -5.10 -12.87
CA GLU A 58 12.69 -4.86 -13.85
C GLU A 58 14.00 -4.49 -13.14
N ALA A 59 14.70 -5.49 -12.58
CA ALA A 59 15.95 -5.25 -11.87
C ALA A 59 16.97 -6.38 -12.06
N ALA A 60 18.22 -6.15 -11.68
CA ALA A 60 19.20 -7.23 -11.55
C ALA A 60 19.02 -8.05 -10.25
N SER A 61 18.65 -7.37 -9.15
CA SER A 61 18.52 -7.95 -7.81
C SER A 61 17.35 -8.94 -7.71
N ARG A 62 17.46 -9.95 -6.83
CA ARG A 62 16.31 -10.79 -6.44
C ARG A 62 15.58 -10.16 -5.26
N ASN A 63 14.61 -9.33 -5.58
CA ASN A 63 13.89 -8.52 -4.60
C ASN A 63 12.82 -9.33 -3.87
N PHE A 64 12.75 -9.12 -2.55
CA PHE A 64 11.69 -9.61 -1.67
C PHE A 64 10.89 -8.40 -1.18
N VAL A 65 9.60 -8.37 -1.47
CA VAL A 65 8.67 -7.35 -0.96
C VAL A 65 7.69 -7.99 0.01
N SER A 66 7.39 -7.28 1.08
CA SER A 66 6.35 -7.64 2.04
C SER A 66 5.75 -6.37 2.67
N PHE A 67 4.84 -6.55 3.60
CA PHE A 67 4.24 -5.49 4.39
C PHE A 67 4.43 -5.79 5.86
N TYR A 68 4.59 -4.75 6.68
CA TYR A 68 4.76 -4.87 8.13
C TYR A 68 3.83 -3.93 8.87
N ARG A 69 3.40 -4.37 10.05
CA ARG A 69 2.44 -3.64 10.87
C ARG A 69 3.06 -2.35 11.39
N VAL A 70 2.31 -1.25 11.28
CA VAL A 70 2.63 0.05 11.86
C VAL A 70 1.43 0.58 12.66
N THR A 71 1.68 1.42 13.66
CA THR A 71 0.63 1.99 14.52
C THR A 71 -0.16 3.09 13.81
N ASP A 72 0.49 3.79 12.89
CA ASP A 72 -0.02 4.95 12.17
C ASP A 72 0.79 5.20 10.90
N THR A 73 0.44 6.28 10.19
CA THR A 73 1.07 6.70 8.93
C THR A 73 2.46 7.33 9.12
N ASP A 74 2.90 7.57 10.36
CA ASP A 74 4.26 8.04 10.66
C ASP A 74 5.25 6.85 10.77
N GLY A 75 4.74 5.62 10.69
CA GLY A 75 5.55 4.40 10.63
C GLY A 75 5.98 3.88 12.01
N GLY A 76 5.32 4.28 13.08
CA GLY A 76 5.62 3.73 14.41
C GLY A 76 5.42 2.22 14.47
N ILE A 77 6.35 1.50 15.11
CA ILE A 77 6.22 0.06 15.39
C ILE A 77 6.02 -0.15 16.88
N ASP A 78 4.90 -0.79 17.25
CA ASP A 78 4.60 -1.19 18.63
C ASP A 78 5.27 -2.54 18.94
N THR A 79 6.27 -2.51 19.81
CA THR A 79 7.04 -3.69 20.23
C THR A 79 6.57 -4.25 21.58
N THR A 80 5.71 -3.51 22.30
CA THR A 80 5.23 -3.87 23.64
C THR A 80 3.78 -4.33 23.67
N GLY A 81 3.03 -4.11 22.59
CA GLY A 81 1.64 -4.52 22.39
C GLY A 81 0.62 -3.59 23.07
N ASP A 82 0.97 -2.35 23.38
CA ASP A 82 0.09 -1.37 24.02
C ASP A 82 -0.65 -0.44 23.05
N GLY A 83 -0.37 -0.57 21.75
CA GLY A 83 -0.92 0.23 20.66
C GLY A 83 -0.17 1.53 20.38
N VAL A 84 0.98 1.77 21.02
CA VAL A 84 1.82 2.96 20.83
C VAL A 84 3.11 2.58 20.13
N GLY A 85 3.55 3.39 19.16
CA GLY A 85 4.83 3.18 18.48
C GLY A 85 6.02 3.38 19.43
N ASP A 86 6.81 2.33 19.63
CA ASP A 86 8.04 2.34 20.44
C ASP A 86 9.28 2.71 19.62
N LEU A 87 9.28 2.31 18.34
CA LEU A 87 10.34 2.59 17.38
C LEU A 87 9.79 3.40 16.22
N LEU A 88 10.45 4.51 15.91
CA LEU A 88 10.13 5.36 14.78
C LEU A 88 11.13 5.15 13.64
N PRO A 89 10.76 5.47 12.38
CA PRO A 89 11.69 5.40 11.27
C PRO A 89 13.00 6.15 11.54
N GLY A 90 14.12 5.42 11.44
CA GLY A 90 15.47 5.94 11.71
C GLY A 90 16.03 5.58 13.09
N ASP A 91 15.21 5.05 14.00
CA ASP A 91 15.70 4.52 15.26
C ASP A 91 16.53 3.25 15.06
N ALA A 92 17.51 3.04 15.95
CA ALA A 92 18.30 1.82 15.96
C ALA A 92 17.39 0.62 16.26
N GLY A 93 17.46 -0.41 15.42
CA GLY A 93 16.62 -1.62 15.53
C GLY A 93 15.29 -1.54 14.78
N TYR A 94 14.96 -0.40 14.14
CA TYR A 94 13.73 -0.27 13.35
C TYR A 94 13.60 -1.35 12.27
N ALA A 95 14.69 -1.64 11.56
CA ALA A 95 14.67 -2.66 10.50
C ALA A 95 14.41 -4.07 11.03
N ASP A 96 15.02 -4.43 12.17
CA ASP A 96 14.79 -5.73 12.80
C ASP A 96 13.33 -5.85 13.28
N ALA A 97 12.80 -4.80 13.92
CA ALA A 97 11.42 -4.75 14.38
C ALA A 97 10.41 -4.81 13.21
N ALA A 98 10.70 -4.14 12.09
CA ALA A 98 9.86 -4.20 10.89
C ALA A 98 9.84 -5.61 10.28
N ILE A 99 10.98 -6.32 10.31
CA ILE A 99 11.04 -7.71 9.88
C ILE A 99 10.25 -8.62 10.83
N GLU A 100 10.31 -8.40 12.14
CA GLU A 100 9.52 -9.16 13.12
C GLU A 100 8.01 -8.86 13.00
N ALA A 101 7.63 -7.64 12.66
CA ALA A 101 6.24 -7.21 12.49
C ALA A 101 5.66 -7.47 11.08
N ARG A 102 6.40 -8.15 10.20
CA ARG A 102 5.98 -8.41 8.81
C ARG A 102 4.86 -9.46 8.74
N LEU A 103 4.12 -9.44 7.64
CA LEU A 103 3.25 -10.54 7.25
C LEU A 103 4.10 -11.75 6.81
N ASP A 104 4.30 -12.72 7.71
CA ASP A 104 5.21 -13.86 7.50
C ASP A 104 4.96 -14.66 6.21
N ASP A 105 3.69 -14.88 5.86
CA ASP A 105 3.29 -15.62 4.66
C ASP A 105 3.29 -14.78 3.37
N LEU A 106 3.60 -13.48 3.46
CA LEU A 106 3.60 -12.56 2.32
C LEU A 106 5.02 -12.36 1.79
N ALA A 107 5.39 -13.19 0.81
CA ALA A 107 6.64 -13.10 0.07
C ALA A 107 6.39 -12.73 -1.41
N LEU A 108 6.36 -11.43 -1.71
CA LEU A 108 6.08 -10.91 -3.04
C LEU A 108 7.38 -10.90 -3.88
N THR A 109 7.72 -12.04 -4.47
CA THR A 109 8.92 -12.22 -5.31
C THR A 109 8.55 -12.61 -6.74
N THR A 110 9.10 -11.94 -7.75
CA THR A 110 8.86 -12.31 -9.15
C THR A 110 10.17 -12.36 -9.96
N PRO A 111 10.31 -13.25 -10.97
CA PRO A 111 11.46 -13.23 -11.86
C PRO A 111 11.57 -11.90 -12.63
N ASN A 112 12.78 -11.59 -13.13
CA ASN A 112 12.99 -10.37 -13.90
C ASN A 112 12.08 -10.33 -15.14
N ARG A 113 11.41 -9.20 -15.37
CA ARG A 113 10.51 -8.95 -16.50
C ARG A 113 9.34 -9.93 -16.60
N ILE A 114 8.93 -10.48 -15.47
CA ILE A 114 7.75 -11.35 -15.35
C ILE A 114 6.78 -10.72 -14.36
N GLN A 115 5.51 -10.66 -14.75
CA GLN A 115 4.41 -10.32 -13.85
C GLN A 115 3.99 -11.57 -13.08
N SER A 116 3.87 -11.45 -11.76
CA SER A 116 3.28 -12.48 -10.88
C SER A 116 2.04 -11.93 -10.17
N VAL A 117 1.10 -12.82 -9.86
CA VAL A 117 -0.11 -12.51 -9.09
C VAL A 117 -0.09 -13.36 -7.83
N PHE A 118 -0.36 -12.74 -6.68
CA PHE A 118 -0.46 -13.39 -5.38
C PHE A 118 -1.83 -13.09 -4.79
N ASP A 119 -2.60 -14.13 -4.51
CA ASP A 119 -3.89 -14.02 -3.84
C ASP A 119 -3.76 -14.61 -2.44
N LEU A 120 -3.99 -13.79 -1.41
CA LEU A 120 -3.88 -14.15 -0.01
C LEU A 120 -5.11 -13.71 0.77
N THR A 121 -5.26 -14.27 1.96
CA THR A 121 -6.19 -13.80 2.98
C THR A 121 -5.38 -13.17 4.10
N LEU A 122 -5.61 -11.90 4.39
CA LEU A 122 -4.89 -11.14 5.41
C LEU A 122 -5.80 -10.81 6.58
N PRO A 123 -5.28 -10.78 7.82
CA PRO A 123 -6.07 -10.33 8.96
C PRO A 123 -6.33 -8.82 8.85
N GLY A 124 -7.59 -8.43 8.93
CA GLY A 124 -8.00 -7.04 9.12
C GLY A 124 -7.73 -6.54 10.54
N GLY A 125 -7.97 -5.26 10.78
CA GLY A 125 -7.78 -4.58 12.06
C GLY A 125 -6.47 -3.81 12.20
N ASP A 126 -5.60 -3.87 11.20
CA ASP A 126 -4.25 -3.30 11.26
C ASP A 126 -3.91 -2.44 10.03
N LEU A 127 -2.91 -1.56 10.20
CA LEU A 127 -2.31 -0.77 9.15
C LEU A 127 -0.94 -1.37 8.81
N TYR A 128 -0.65 -1.54 7.52
CA TYR A 128 0.63 -2.08 7.10
C TYR A 128 1.35 -1.18 6.11
N ALA A 129 2.65 -1.00 6.30
CA ALA A 129 3.55 -0.29 5.39
C ALA A 129 4.38 -1.29 4.56
N PRO A 130 4.76 -0.95 3.31
CA PRO A 130 5.58 -1.82 2.48
C PRO A 130 7.06 -1.77 2.90
N LEU A 131 7.75 -2.90 2.72
CA LEU A 131 9.21 -3.00 2.77
C LEU A 131 9.76 -3.74 1.55
N LEU A 132 11.01 -3.49 1.23
CA LEU A 132 11.78 -4.19 0.21
C LEU A 132 13.11 -4.66 0.80
N ILE A 133 13.47 -5.91 0.56
CA ILE A 133 14.81 -6.46 0.78
C ILE A 133 15.41 -6.77 -0.59
N ALA A 134 16.45 -6.04 -0.96
CA ALA A 134 17.09 -6.19 -2.26
C ALA A 134 18.12 -7.33 -2.27
N ASP A 135 17.99 -8.26 -3.22
CA ASP A 135 18.84 -9.47 -3.35
C ASP A 135 18.96 -10.27 -2.04
N GLY A 136 17.83 -10.45 -1.34
CA GLY A 136 17.82 -11.08 -0.02
C GLY A 136 16.44 -11.53 0.43
N THR A 137 16.39 -12.03 1.67
CA THR A 137 15.19 -12.52 2.35
C THR A 137 15.20 -12.02 3.79
N PRO A 138 14.05 -12.10 4.52
CA PRO A 138 14.00 -11.75 5.95
C PRO A 138 15.03 -12.52 6.79
N ASP A 139 15.30 -13.78 6.44
CA ASP A 139 16.32 -14.60 7.08
C ASP A 139 17.73 -14.09 6.70
N GLY A 140 18.31 -13.26 7.56
CA GLY A 140 19.69 -12.77 7.40
C GLY A 140 19.85 -11.67 6.36
N PHE A 141 18.88 -10.76 6.27
CA PHE A 141 18.97 -9.58 5.41
C PHE A 141 20.19 -8.70 5.73
N ASP A 142 20.67 -7.95 4.74
CA ASP A 142 21.67 -6.89 4.92
C ASP A 142 20.94 -5.58 5.28
N PRO A 143 21.21 -4.95 6.44
CA PRO A 143 20.60 -3.67 6.81
C PRO A 143 20.88 -2.54 5.81
N GLY A 144 21.93 -2.65 4.98
CA GLY A 144 22.22 -1.71 3.90
C GLY A 144 21.38 -1.94 2.63
N ARG A 145 20.57 -3.00 2.59
CA ARG A 145 19.76 -3.43 1.43
C ARG A 145 18.30 -3.70 1.80
N ILE A 146 17.84 -3.16 2.92
CA ILE A 146 16.43 -3.09 3.26
C ILE A 146 15.95 -1.65 3.10
N PHE A 147 14.76 -1.48 2.53
CA PHE A 147 14.17 -0.20 2.20
C PHE A 147 12.72 -0.14 2.63
N PHE A 148 12.29 1.05 3.00
CA PHE A 148 10.99 1.38 3.56
C PHE A 148 10.38 2.57 2.82
N ALA A 149 9.06 2.72 2.97
CA ALA A 149 8.30 3.92 2.63
C ALA A 149 8.79 5.20 3.34
N PHE A 150 9.61 5.05 4.39
CA PHE A 150 10.06 6.15 5.23
C PHE A 150 11.54 6.44 4.96
N PRO A 151 11.88 7.57 4.31
CA PRO A 151 13.26 7.91 4.00
C PRO A 151 14.19 7.91 5.22
N ALA A 152 13.69 8.30 6.41
CA ALA A 152 14.45 8.28 7.65
C ALA A 152 14.96 6.88 8.05
N ALA A 153 14.27 5.81 7.64
CA ALA A 153 14.69 4.42 7.87
C ALA A 153 15.60 3.87 6.77
N ASN A 154 15.81 4.60 5.66
CA ASN A 154 16.56 4.12 4.51
C ASN A 154 18.03 4.53 4.55
N PRO A 155 18.96 3.68 4.06
CA PRO A 155 20.34 4.09 3.84
C PRO A 155 20.43 5.36 2.99
N ASN A 156 21.17 6.36 3.48
CA ASN A 156 21.33 7.69 2.85
C ASN A 156 20.07 8.55 2.75
N GLY A 157 18.95 8.17 3.39
CA GLY A 157 17.77 9.02 3.47
C GLY A 157 16.97 9.15 2.16
N PHE A 158 17.15 8.21 1.21
CA PHE A 158 16.46 8.25 -0.07
C PHE A 158 15.04 7.65 0.04
N GLU A 159 14.09 8.18 -0.73
CA GLU A 159 12.74 7.63 -0.86
C GLU A 159 12.76 6.43 -1.82
N ASN A 160 13.09 5.25 -1.31
CA ASN A 160 13.18 4.02 -2.10
C ASN A 160 11.82 3.42 -2.44
N ILE A 161 10.75 3.81 -1.74
CA ILE A 161 9.40 3.29 -1.95
C ILE A 161 8.44 4.47 -1.94
N ARG A 162 7.59 4.57 -2.97
CA ARG A 162 6.61 5.64 -3.10
C ARG A 162 5.32 5.12 -3.71
N PHE A 163 4.25 5.89 -3.57
CA PHE A 163 3.00 5.66 -4.29
C PHE A 163 2.86 6.67 -5.42
N ARG A 164 2.46 6.20 -6.61
CA ARG A 164 2.19 7.04 -7.78
C ARG A 164 1.24 6.31 -8.73
N ASP A 165 0.31 7.03 -9.33
CA ASP A 165 -0.56 6.52 -10.39
C ASP A 165 -1.30 5.20 -10.03
N GLY A 166 -1.65 5.00 -8.76
CA GLY A 166 -2.39 3.82 -8.30
C GLY A 166 -1.53 2.60 -7.97
N VAL A 167 -0.21 2.72 -7.98
CA VAL A 167 0.74 1.64 -7.69
C VAL A 167 1.81 2.08 -6.69
N ILE A 168 2.37 1.11 -5.98
CA ILE A 168 3.56 1.30 -5.15
C ILE A 168 4.79 0.98 -6.02
N GLU A 169 5.69 1.94 -6.15
CA GLU A 169 6.90 1.88 -6.98
C GLU A 169 8.14 1.81 -6.07
N PHE A 170 9.15 1.04 -6.48
CA PHE A 170 10.31 0.74 -5.64
C PHE A 170 11.64 0.91 -6.40
N GLU A 171 12.68 1.33 -5.67
CA GLU A 171 14.10 1.31 -6.04
C GLU A 171 14.86 0.35 -5.11
N ASP A 172 15.68 -0.54 -5.66
CA ASP A 172 16.41 -1.60 -4.94
C ASP A 172 17.86 -1.27 -4.58
N ILE A 173 18.25 -0.01 -4.84
CA ILE A 173 19.59 0.51 -4.58
C ILE A 173 19.52 1.66 -3.57
N ALA A 174 20.41 1.61 -2.57
CA ALA A 174 20.60 2.71 -1.62
C ALA A 174 20.99 4.01 -2.37
N GLY A 175 20.26 5.10 -2.11
CA GLY A 175 20.45 6.36 -2.83
C GLY A 175 19.71 6.45 -4.17
N GLY A 176 18.91 5.43 -4.52
CA GLY A 176 17.90 5.51 -5.57
C GLY A 176 18.33 5.11 -6.98
N GLY A 177 19.45 4.39 -7.15
CA GLY A 177 19.76 3.77 -8.43
C GLY A 177 19.71 4.72 -9.64
N ASP A 178 18.94 4.33 -10.66
CA ASP A 178 18.66 5.14 -11.85
C ASP A 178 17.31 5.89 -11.79
N GLN A 179 16.57 5.74 -10.69
CA GLN A 179 15.39 6.55 -10.31
C GLN A 179 14.21 6.43 -11.27
N ASP A 180 14.05 5.28 -11.93
CA ASP A 180 12.88 4.98 -12.74
C ASP A 180 11.77 4.24 -11.96
N PHE A 181 12.08 3.76 -10.74
CA PHE A 181 11.23 3.09 -9.78
C PHE A 181 10.51 1.84 -10.34
N ASN A 182 11.10 1.19 -11.34
CA ASN A 182 10.55 -0.05 -11.91
C ASN A 182 11.22 -1.32 -11.37
N ASP A 183 12.16 -1.19 -10.43
CA ASP A 183 12.81 -2.33 -9.81
C ASP A 183 11.77 -3.27 -9.19
N ILE A 184 10.73 -2.72 -8.55
CA ILE A 184 9.42 -3.38 -8.35
C ILE A 184 8.31 -2.36 -8.63
N VAL A 185 7.24 -2.82 -9.28
CA VAL A 185 5.96 -2.11 -9.33
C VAL A 185 4.88 -3.04 -8.78
N LEU A 186 4.15 -2.56 -7.78
CA LEU A 186 3.15 -3.32 -7.04
C LEU A 186 1.77 -2.67 -7.13
N GLN A 187 0.79 -3.44 -7.58
CA GLN A 187 -0.62 -3.10 -7.46
C GLN A 187 -1.28 -3.97 -6.39
N VAL A 188 -2.13 -3.36 -5.56
CA VAL A 188 -2.84 -4.05 -4.47
C VAL A 188 -4.35 -3.86 -4.64
N ALA A 189 -5.13 -4.92 -4.43
CA ALA A 189 -6.58 -4.85 -4.43
C ALA A 189 -7.16 -5.73 -3.32
N THR A 190 -8.05 -5.18 -2.51
CA THR A 190 -8.79 -5.89 -1.46
C THR A 190 -10.23 -6.14 -1.89
N THR A 191 -10.79 -7.29 -1.52
CA THR A 191 -12.22 -7.60 -1.66
C THR A 191 -12.80 -7.81 -0.26
N VAL A 192 -13.80 -6.99 0.08
CA VAL A 192 -14.54 -7.01 1.36
C VAL A 192 -16.01 -7.34 1.16
#